data_AF-A0A401Y902-F1
#
_entry.id   AF-A0A401Y902-F1
#
_cell.length_a   1.000
_cell.length_b   1.000
_cell.length_c   1.000
_cell.angle_alpha   90.00
_cell.angle_beta   90.00
_cell.angle_gamma   90.00
#
_symmetry.space_group_name_H-M   'P 1'
#
loop_
_entity.id
_entity.type
_entity.pdbx_description
1 polymer ?
#
loop_
_entity_poly.entity_id
_entity_poly.type
_entity_poly.pdbx_seq_one_letter_code
_entity_poly.pdbx_strand_id
1 'polypeptide(L)'
;MRSLRRPDPSRVVQRQFWPQTATGDTTVEASIAVGVWWPVGARWFRHAGGVPPISLADPTVRNLTCGKREEIAILRAQDKGRARDCPCDQA
;
A
#
# COMPACT_ATOMS: atom_id res chain seq x y z
N MET A 1 12.85 16.59 14.21
CA MET A 1 11.64 16.77 13.37
C MET A 1 11.55 15.65 12.37
N ARG A 2 10.50 14.82 12.40
CA ARG A 2 10.19 13.93 11.26
C ARG A 2 9.71 14.81 10.12
N SER A 3 10.34 14.75 8.96
CA SER A 3 9.78 15.35 7.76
C SER A 3 8.36 14.82 7.58
N LEU A 4 7.39 15.71 7.37
CA LEU A 4 6.05 15.32 6.94
C LEU A 4 6.24 14.60 5.61
N ARG A 5 6.24 13.25 5.64
CA ARG A 5 6.34 12.45 4.43
C ARG A 5 5.28 12.97 3.47
N ARG A 6 5.66 13.22 2.22
CA ARG A 6 4.69 13.48 1.15
C ARG A 6 3.63 12.37 1.24
N PRO A 7 2.33 12.71 1.27
CA PRO A 7 1.29 11.70 1.35
C PRO A 7 1.52 10.66 0.25
N ASP A 8 1.41 9.39 0.64
CA ASP A 8 1.59 8.28 -0.28
C ASP A 8 0.54 8.43 -1.40
N PRO A 9 0.93 8.31 -2.68
CA PRO A 9 -0.02 8.29 -3.78
C PRO A 9 -1.19 7.33 -3.53
N SER A 10 -2.38 7.73 -4.00
CA SER A 10 -3.61 6.94 -3.81
C SER A 10 -3.43 5.51 -4.32
N ARG A 11 -3.59 4.53 -3.42
CA ARG A 11 -3.52 3.11 -3.75
C ARG A 11 -4.54 2.70 -4.80
N VAL A 12 -5.69 3.37 -4.83
CA VAL A 12 -6.74 3.13 -5.83
C VAL A 12 -6.23 3.48 -7.23
N VAL A 13 -5.60 4.66 -7.38
CA VAL A 13 -5.06 5.13 -8.66
C VAL A 13 -3.89 4.24 -9.11
N GLN A 14 -3.01 3.86 -8.18
CA GLN A 14 -1.94 2.91 -8.50
C GLN A 14 -2.49 1.56 -8.99
N ARG A 15 -3.57 1.05 -8.38
CA ARG A 15 -4.20 -0.21 -8.82
C ARG A 15 -4.83 -0.12 -10.20
N GLN A 16 -5.28 1.05 -10.62
CA GLN A 16 -5.79 1.25 -11.98
C GLN A 16 -4.66 1.39 -13.00
N PHE A 17 -3.49 1.90 -12.58
CA PHE A 17 -2.35 2.18 -13.45
C PHE A 17 -1.63 0.90 -13.88
N TRP A 18 -1.28 0.04 -12.92
CA TRP A 18 -0.44 -1.13 -13.19
C TRP A 18 -1.04 -2.16 -14.16
N PRO A 19 -2.37 -2.46 -14.14
CA PRO A 19 -2.98 -3.32 -15.13
C PRO A 19 -2.80 -2.83 -16.56
N GLN A 20 -2.88 -1.51 -16.80
CA GLN A 20 -2.73 -0.94 -18.14
C GLN A 20 -1.31 -1.14 -18.69
N THR A 21 -0.30 -0.94 -17.84
CA THR A 21 1.09 -1.22 -18.21
C THR A 21 1.34 -2.71 -18.49
N ALA A 22 0.58 -3.61 -17.83
CA ALA A 22 0.66 -5.05 -18.08
C ALA A 22 -0.04 -5.47 -19.39
N THR A 23 -1.02 -4.69 -19.86
CA THR A 23 -1.69 -4.89 -21.15
C THR A 23 -0.81 -4.46 -22.35
N GLY A 24 0.26 -3.71 -22.08
CA GLY A 24 1.20 -3.24 -23.11
C GLY A 24 1.11 -1.74 -23.40
N ASP A 25 0.25 -1.00 -22.68
CA ASP A 25 0.15 0.44 -22.82
C ASP A 25 1.43 1.14 -22.36
N THR A 26 1.77 2.23 -23.03
CA THR A 26 2.91 3.04 -22.58
C THR A 26 2.62 3.67 -21.22
N THR A 27 3.67 3.94 -20.45
CA THR A 27 3.55 4.64 -19.16
C THR A 27 2.82 5.99 -19.29
N VAL A 28 2.90 6.64 -20.44
CA VAL A 28 2.20 7.90 -20.73
C VAL A 28 0.70 7.66 -20.89
N GLU A 29 0.31 6.70 -21.73
CA GLU A 29 -1.11 6.32 -21.95
C GLU A 29 -1.75 5.84 -20.65
N ALA A 30 -1.07 4.96 -19.92
CA ALA A 30 -1.52 4.47 -18.62
C ALA A 30 -1.69 5.60 -17.60
N SER A 31 -0.84 6.63 -17.65
CA SER A 31 -0.97 7.81 -16.78
C SER A 31 -2.21 8.64 -17.12
N ILE A 32 -2.44 8.88 -18.41
CA ILE A 32 -3.58 9.67 -18.89
C ILE A 32 -4.89 8.97 -18.52
N ALA A 33 -4.97 7.66 -18.74
CA ALA A 33 -6.16 6.87 -18.48
C ALA A 33 -6.55 6.82 -16.99
N VAL A 34 -5.58 6.88 -16.07
CA VAL A 34 -5.86 6.96 -14.62
C VAL A 34 -5.96 8.40 -14.10
N GLY A 35 -5.84 9.40 -14.99
CA GLY A 35 -5.96 10.82 -14.63
C GLY A 35 -4.78 11.36 -13.84
N VAL A 36 -3.57 10.79 -13.99
CA VAL A 36 -2.34 11.34 -13.40
C VAL A 36 -1.46 11.99 -14.45
N TRP A 37 -0.68 12.97 -14.01
CA TRP A 37 0.29 13.62 -14.89
C TRP A 37 1.41 12.64 -15.29
N TRP A 38 1.77 12.58 -16.58
CA TRP A 38 2.70 11.60 -17.15
C TRP A 38 4.02 11.40 -16.36
N PRO A 39 4.69 12.45 -15.81
CA PRO A 39 5.93 12.27 -15.07
C PRO A 39 5.74 11.50 -13.76
N VAL A 40 4.52 11.48 -13.22
CA VAL A 40 4.18 10.71 -12.02
C VAL A 40 4.19 9.21 -12.33
N GLY A 41 3.52 8.79 -13.42
CA GLY A 41 3.55 7.38 -13.85
C GLY A 41 4.95 6.93 -14.24
N ALA A 42 5.72 7.77 -14.93
CA ALA A 42 7.13 7.49 -15.23
C ALA A 42 7.98 7.29 -13.97
N ARG A 43 7.72 8.08 -12.92
CA ARG A 43 8.38 7.94 -11.61
C ARG A 43 7.95 6.68 -10.88
N TRP A 44 6.68 6.28 -10.95
CA TRP A 44 6.22 5.01 -10.40
C TRP A 44 6.89 3.83 -11.09
N PHE A 45 6.93 3.82 -12.42
CA PHE A 45 7.56 2.76 -13.19
C PHE A 45 9.05 2.61 -12.87
N ARG A 46 9.79 3.73 -12.84
CA ARG A 46 11.22 3.74 -12.50
C ARG A 46 11.51 3.26 -11.08
N HIS A 47 10.69 3.67 -10.11
CA HIS A 47 10.90 3.31 -8.71
C HIS A 47 10.52 1.87 -8.39
N ALA A 48 9.53 1.30 -9.10
CA ALA A 48 9.07 -0.06 -8.85
C ALA A 48 9.70 -1.10 -9.78
N GLY A 49 10.53 -0.68 -10.74
CA GLY A 49 11.21 -1.59 -11.68
C GLY A 49 10.26 -2.31 -12.64
N GLY A 50 9.12 -1.71 -12.96
CA GLY A 50 8.10 -2.31 -13.83
C GLY A 50 7.19 -3.35 -13.16
N VAL A 51 7.35 -3.61 -11.86
CA VAL A 51 6.48 -4.52 -11.09
C VAL A 51 5.62 -3.71 -10.11
N PRO A 52 4.31 -3.96 -10.01
CA PRO A 52 3.47 -3.27 -9.03
C PRO A 52 3.96 -3.54 -7.59
N PRO A 53 4.29 -2.50 -6.79
CA PRO A 53 4.69 -2.67 -5.39
C PRO A 53 3.50 -2.95 -4.46
N ILE A 54 2.30 -3.05 -5.03
CA ILE A 54 1.04 -3.25 -4.31
C ILE A 54 0.28 -4.43 -4.92
N SER A 55 -0.50 -5.13 -4.09
CA SER A 55 -1.44 -6.12 -4.61
C SER A 55 -2.51 -5.44 -5.46
N LEU A 56 -2.65 -5.90 -6.70
CA LEU A 56 -3.66 -5.46 -7.67
C LEU A 56 -5.01 -6.16 -7.48
N ALA A 57 -5.08 -7.19 -6.64
CA ALA A 57 -6.33 -7.82 -6.27
C ALA A 57 -7.26 -6.82 -5.58
N ASP A 58 -8.57 -7.06 -5.71
CA ASP A 58 -9.57 -6.28 -5.00
C ASP A 58 -9.24 -6.24 -3.50
N PRO A 59 -9.40 -5.08 -2.85
CA PRO A 59 -9.15 -4.98 -1.43
C PRO A 59 -10.10 -5.93 -0.72
N THR A 60 -9.56 -6.99 -0.12
CA THR A 60 -10.34 -7.80 0.81
C THR A 60 -10.75 -6.90 1.97
N VAL A 61 -12.04 -6.88 2.29
CA VAL A 61 -12.71 -6.01 3.29
C VAL A 61 -12.22 -6.17 4.74
N ARG A 62 -11.08 -6.83 4.97
CA ARG A 62 -10.42 -6.97 6.28
C ARG A 62 -9.68 -5.68 6.70
N ASN A 63 -10.25 -4.52 6.43
CA ASN A 63 -9.72 -3.26 6.93
C ASN A 63 -10.25 -3.02 8.34
N LEU A 64 -9.34 -2.73 9.29
CA LEU A 64 -9.73 -2.34 10.64
C LEU A 64 -10.48 -1.01 10.59
N THR A 65 -11.72 -0.98 11.11
CA THR A 65 -12.46 0.25 11.37
C THR A 65 -11.71 1.13 12.35
N CYS A 66 -12.00 2.44 12.39
CA CYS A 66 -11.35 3.36 13.32
C CYS A 66 -11.45 2.85 14.77
N GLY A 67 -12.65 2.47 15.21
CA GLY A 67 -12.87 1.90 16.54
C GLY A 67 -12.09 0.60 16.79
N LYS A 68 -11.96 -0.28 15.78
CA LYS A 68 -11.15 -1.51 15.93
C LYS A 68 -9.66 -1.20 16.09
N ARG A 69 -9.16 -0.15 15.44
CA ARG A 69 -7.78 0.31 15.61
C ARG A 69 -7.56 0.91 17.00
N GLU A 70 -8.52 1.68 17.51
CA GLU A 70 -8.49 2.23 18.85
C GLU A 70 -8.50 1.14 19.93
N GLU A 71 -9.37 0.13 19.78
CA GLU A 71 -9.41 -1.03 20.67
C GLU A 71 -8.06 -1.77 20.70
N ILE A 72 -7.45 -2.01 19.53
CA ILE A 72 -6.11 -2.62 19.44
C ILE A 72 -5.04 -1.72 20.09
N ALA A 73 -5.13 -0.40 19.96
CA ALA A 73 -4.20 0.53 20.58
C ALA A 73 -4.29 0.49 22.12
N ILE A 74 -5.51 0.46 22.67
CA ILE A 74 -5.75 0.32 24.11
C ILE A 74 -5.21 -1.03 24.62
N LEU A 75 -5.51 -2.13 23.91
CA LEU A 75 -5.01 -3.47 24.28
C LEU A 75 -3.48 -3.53 24.27
N ARG A 76 -2.83 -2.94 23.27
CA ARG A 76 -1.36 -2.84 23.20
C ARG A 76 -0.77 -2.01 24.33
N ALA A 77 -1.41 -0.89 24.71
CA ALA A 77 -0.97 -0.08 25.85
C ALA A 77 -1.08 -0.81 27.19
N GLN A 78 -1.98 -1.79 27.28
CA GLN A 78 -2.13 -2.68 28.44
C GLN A 78 -1.26 -3.94 28.35
N ASP A 79 -0.36 -4.04 27.37
CA ASP A 79 0.45 -5.24 27.09
C ASP A 79 -0.36 -6.52 26.78
N LYS A 80 -1.61 -6.36 26.36
CA LYS A 80 -2.50 -7.46 25.97
C LYS A 80 -2.50 -7.62 24.46
N GLY A 81 -2.47 -8.86 23.98
CA GLY A 81 -2.53 -9.17 22.54
C GLY A 81 -1.19 -9.17 21.81
N ARG A 82 -0.05 -9.17 22.54
CA ARG A 82 1.18 -9.73 21.98
C ARG A 82 1.03 -11.25 21.94
N ALA A 83 1.37 -11.88 20.82
CA ALA A 83 1.58 -13.32 20.79
C ALA A 83 2.63 -13.61 21.87
N ARG A 84 2.22 -14.24 22.97
CA ARG A 84 3.17 -14.71 23.97
C ARG A 84 3.98 -15.82 23.31
N ASP A 85 5.28 -15.61 23.31
CA ASP A 85 6.38 -16.57 23.23
C ASP A 85 6.07 -17.84 22.42
N CYS A 86 6.71 -17.91 21.24
CA CYS A 86 6.79 -19.16 20.49
C CYS A 86 7.55 -20.18 21.37
N PRO A 87 7.02 -21.39 21.61
CA PRO A 87 7.68 -22.38 22.48
C PRO A 87 9.07 -22.83 22.03
N CYS A 88 9.55 -22.41 20.85
CA CYS A 88 10.87 -22.74 20.31
C CYS A 88 12.01 -21.84 20.81
N ASP A 89 11.74 -20.70 21.46
CA ASP A 89 12.79 -19.76 21.91
C ASP A 89 13.37 -20.10 23.30
N GLN A 90 13.00 -21.24 23.89
CA GLN A 90 13.45 -21.68 25.23
C GLN A 90 14.43 -22.88 25.22
N ALA A 91 14.98 -23.25 24.05
CA ALA A 91 15.93 -24.37 23.92
C ALA A 91 17.37 -23.91 23.66
#